data_AF-A0A6L9ECZ1-F1
#
_entry.id   AF-A0A6L9ECZ1-F1
#
_cell.length_a   1.000
_cell.length_b   1.000
_cell.length_c   1.000
_cell.angle_alpha   90.00
_cell.angle_beta   90.00
_cell.angle_gamma   90.00
#
_symmetry.space_group_name_H-M   'P 1'
#
loop_
_entity.id
_entity.type
_entity.pdbx_description
1 polymer ?
#
loop_
_entity_poly.entity_id
_entity_poly.type
_entity_poly.pdbx_seq_one_letter_code
_entity_poly.pdbx_strand_id
1 'polypeptide(L)' 'MKISKSSNHPSNLNELIKDAYGTREQLAEVLNLGIEMLFYLEEDTFERKDVQHVASAIRLVREVLIQSD' A
#
# COMPACT_ATOMS: atom_id res chain seq x y z
N MET A 1 40.65 -6.98 -3.38
CA MET A 1 39.54 -6.05 -3.10
C MET A 1 38.24 -6.83 -3.27
N LYS A 2 37.59 -7.23 -2.17
CA LYS A 2 36.31 -7.97 -2.24
C LYS A 2 35.23 -6.94 -2.55
N ILE A 3 34.56 -7.07 -3.69
CA ILE A 3 33.38 -6.28 -4.00
C ILE A 3 32.24 -6.83 -3.13
N SER A 4 32.02 -6.23 -1.97
CA SER A 4 30.82 -6.48 -1.18
C SER A 4 29.64 -5.83 -1.89
N LYS A 5 28.97 -6.59 -2.77
CA LYS A 5 27.56 -6.30 -3.03
C LYS A 5 26.84 -6.59 -1.71
N SER A 6 26.58 -5.56 -0.91
CA SER A 6 25.51 -5.64 0.07
C SER A 6 24.23 -5.68 -0.75
N SER A 7 23.80 -6.88 -1.15
CA SER A 7 22.47 -7.06 -1.71
C SER A 7 21.48 -6.88 -0.56
N ASN A 8 21.21 -5.62 -0.21
CA ASN A 8 20.13 -5.23 0.70
C ASN A 8 18.80 -5.47 -0.02
N HIS A 9 18.51 -6.72 -0.38
CA HIS A 9 17.18 -7.10 -0.83
C HIS A 9 16.35 -7.32 0.43
N PRO A 10 15.32 -6.50 0.68
CA PRO A 10 14.46 -6.69 1.84
C PRO A 10 13.91 -8.11 1.84
N SER A 11 14.17 -8.84 2.91
CA SER A 11 13.90 -10.28 3.00
C SER A 11 12.47 -10.59 3.42
N ASN A 12 11.74 -9.57 3.89
CA ASN A 12 10.38 -9.68 4.39
C ASN A 12 9.59 -8.38 4.19
N LEU A 13 8.27 -8.48 4.33
CA LEU A 13 7.34 -7.38 4.09
C LEU A 13 7.60 -6.16 5.01
N ASN A 14 7.98 -6.36 6.27
CA ASN A 14 8.23 -5.25 7.18
C ASN A 14 9.47 -4.44 6.77
N GLU A 15 10.52 -5.11 6.29
CA GLU A 15 11.69 -4.42 5.74
C GLU A 15 11.35 -3.63 4.48
N LEU A 16 10.51 -4.19 3.59
CA LEU A 16 10.01 -3.48 2.41
C LEU A 16 9.21 -2.23 2.80
N ILE A 17 8.30 -2.36 3.75
CA ILE A 17 7.47 -1.24 4.25
C ILE A 17 8.36 -0.17 4.86
N LYS A 18 9.34 -0.56 5.68
CA LYS A 18 10.25 0.38 6.33
C LYS A 18 11.10 1.16 5.34
N ASP A 19 11.63 0.48 4.32
CA ASP A 19 12.48 1.10 3.31
C ASP A 19 11.71 2.06 2.39
N ALA A 20 10.50 1.69 1.98
CA ALA A 20 9.71 2.47 1.03
C ALA A 20 8.79 3.52 1.68
N TYR A 21 8.20 3.21 2.84
CA TYR A 21 7.13 4.00 3.47
C TYR A 21 7.41 4.40 4.92
N GLY A 22 8.48 3.87 5.53
CA GLY A 22 8.89 4.19 6.91
C GLY A 22 8.21 3.31 7.96
N THR A 23 6.89 3.42 8.11
CA THR A 23 6.11 2.58 9.05
C THR A 23 4.87 1.97 8.40
N ARG A 24 4.24 1.00 9.08
CA ARG A 24 3.00 0.37 8.63
C ARG A 24 1.85 1.36 8.60
N GLU A 25 1.81 2.28 9.56
CA GLU A 25 0.83 3.36 9.67
C GLU A 25 0.99 4.35 8.52
N GLN A 26 2.24 4.70 8.17
CA GLN A 26 2.51 5.59 7.04
C GLN A 26 2.05 4.95 5.72
N LEU A 27 2.30 3.65 5.50
CA LEU A 27 1.74 2.95 4.35
C LEU A 27 0.20 2.92 4.39
N ALA A 28 -0.40 2.68 5.56
CA ALA A 28 -1.85 2.69 5.73
C ALA A 28 -2.48 4.04 5.35
N GLU A 29 -1.82 5.16 5.64
CA GLU A 29 -2.26 6.49 5.22
C GLU A 29 -2.11 6.72 3.70
N VAL A 30 -1.06 6.20 3.07
CA VAL A 30 -0.95 6.23 1.60
C VAL A 30 -2.09 5.45 0.94
N LEU A 31 -2.48 4.30 1.51
CA LEU A 31 -3.62 3.52 1.04
C LEU A 31 -4.96 4.27 1.23
N ASN A 32 -5.11 5.02 2.32
CA ASN A 32 -6.26 5.91 2.50
C ASN A 32 -6.36 6.96 1.39
N LEU A 33 -5.25 7.63 1.07
CA LEU A 33 -5.19 8.58 -0.04
C LEU A 33 -5.56 7.92 -1.37
N GLY A 34 -5.12 6.68 -1.59
CA GLY A 34 -5.52 5.90 -2.77
C GLY A 34 -7.03 5.66 -2.87
N ILE A 35 -7.72 5.44 -1.74
CA ILE A 35 -9.18 5.36 -1.70
C ILE A 35 -9.81 6.72 -2.00
N GLU A 36 -9.26 7.81 -1.47
CA GLU A 36 -9.74 9.17 -1.76
C GLU A 36 -9.61 9.50 -3.25
N MET A 37 -8.52 9.06 -3.90
CA MET A 37 -8.32 9.25 -5.34
C MET A 37 -9.40 8.58 -6.20
N LEU A 38 -10.03 7.49 -5.73
CA LEU A 38 -11.13 6.84 -6.45
C LEU A 38 -12.38 7.72 -6.55
N PHE A 39 -12.54 8.73 -5.69
CA PHE A 39 -13.64 9.70 -5.79
C PHE A 39 -13.44 10.72 -6.92
N TYR A 40 -12.23 10.82 -7.48
CA TYR A 40 -11.88 11.74 -8.56
C TYR A 40 -11.86 11.06 -9.93
N LEU A 41 -12.33 9.82 -10.03
CA LEU A 41 -12.50 9.16 -11.32
C LEU A 41 -13.57 9.90 -12.14
N GLU A 42 -13.28 10.09 -13.43
CA GLU A 42 -14.25 10.66 -14.36
C GLU A 42 -15.50 9.75 -14.46
N GLU A 43 -16.67 10.37 -14.58
CA GLU A 43 -17.94 9.66 -14.73
C GLU A 43 -17.88 8.66 -15.90
N ASP A 44 -18.52 7.50 -15.73
CA ASP A 44 -18.61 6.42 -16.73
C ASP A 44 -17.26 5.82 -17.21
N THR A 45 -16.13 6.12 -16.55
CA THR A 45 -14.83 5.52 -16.90
C THR A 45 -14.72 4.06 -16.45
N PHE A 46 -15.29 3.73 -15.28
CA PHE A 46 -15.29 2.39 -14.70
C PHE A 46 -16.67 2.04 -14.19
N GLU A 47 -17.00 0.74 -14.19
CA GLU A 47 -18.20 0.30 -13.51
C GLU A 47 -18.09 0.55 -12.01
N ARG A 48 -19.16 1.07 -11.41
CA ARG A 48 -19.23 1.33 -9.97
C ARG A 48 -18.83 0.11 -9.11
N LYS A 49 -19.20 -1.10 -9.54
CA LYS A 49 -18.87 -2.34 -8.83
C LYS A 49 -17.36 -2.56 -8.74
N ASP A 50 -16.61 -2.21 -9.79
CA ASP A 50 -15.17 -2.45 -9.86
C ASP A 50 -14.43 -1.45 -8.97
N VAL A 51 -14.85 -0.18 -8.98
CA VAL A 51 -14.35 0.85 -8.05
C VAL A 51 -14.61 0.44 -6.60
N GLN A 52 -15.80 -0.07 -6.29
CA GLN A 52 -16.15 -0.55 -4.95
C GLN A 52 -15.30 -1.76 -4.53
N HIS A 53 -15.04 -2.70 -5.43
CA HIS A 53 -14.17 -3.85 -5.14
C HIS A 53 -12.73 -3.40 -4.84
N VAL A 54 -12.18 -2.48 -5.64
CA VAL A 54 -10.83 -1.92 -5.41
C VAL A 54 -10.78 -1.20 -4.06
N ALA A 55 -11.73 -0.30 -3.80
CA ALA A 55 -11.79 0.42 -2.52
C ALA A 55 -11.88 -0.55 -1.32
N SER A 56 -12.66 -1.63 -1.44
CA SER A 56 -12.80 -2.64 -0.39
C SER A 56 -11.50 -3.43 -0.19
N ALA A 57 -10.82 -3.81 -1.27
CA ALA A 57 -9.53 -4.50 -1.18
C ALA A 57 -8.46 -3.64 -0.50
N ILE A 58 -8.39 -2.35 -0.85
CA ILE A 58 -7.43 -1.41 -0.24
C ILE A 58 -7.72 -1.25 1.27
N ARG A 59 -9.00 -1.15 1.66
CA ARG A 59 -9.40 -1.09 3.08
C ARG A 59 -8.97 -2.32 3.86
N LEU A 60 -9.13 -3.52 3.29
CA LEU A 60 -8.70 -4.76 3.96
C LEU A 60 -7.19 -4.79 4.20
N VAL A 61 -6.38 -4.40 3.20
CA VAL A 61 -4.93 -4.32 3.38
C VAL A 61 -4.56 -3.31 4.47
N ARG A 62 -5.21 -2.14 4.45
CA ARG A 62 -5.02 -1.10 5.47
C ARG A 62 -5.33 -1.62 6.88
N GLU A 63 -6.44 -2.34 7.05
CA GLU A 63 -6.82 -2.90 8.34
C GLU A 63 -5.76 -3.88 8.87
N VAL A 64 -5.23 -4.77 8.03
CA VAL A 64 -4.15 -5.68 8.40
C VAL A 64 -2.87 -4.93 8.79
N LEU A 65 -2.57 -3.81 8.13
CA LEU A 65 -1.40 -2.99 8.47
C LEU A 65 -1.51 -2.39 9.87
N ILE A 66 -2.71 -1.97 10.30
CA ILE A 66 -2.96 -1.28 11.58
C ILE A 66 -3.24 -2.27 12.73
N GLN A 67 -3.74 -3.48 12.47
CA GLN A 67 -4.11 -4.45 13.52
C GLN A 67 -2.94 -5.19 14.19
N SER A 68 -1.69 -5.03 13.71
CA SER A 68 -0.56 -5.91 14.09
C SER A 68 0.37 -5.33 15.17
N ASP A 69 -0.19 -4.73 16.21
CA ASP A 69 0.53 -4.37 17.45
C ASP A 69 0.58 -5.55 18.45
#